data_AF-A0A7J5EFZ6-F1
#
_entry.id   AF-A0A7J5EFZ6-F1
#
_cell.length_a   1.000
_cell.length_b   1.000
_cell.length_c   1.000
_cell.angle_alpha   90.00
_cell.angle_beta   90.00
_cell.angle_gamma   90.00
#
_symmetry.space_group_name_H-M   'P 1'
#
loop_
_entity.id
_entity.type
_entity.pdbx_description
1 polymer ?
#
loop_
_entity_poly.entity_id
_entity_poly.type
_entity_poly.pdbx_seq_one_letter_code
_entity_poly.pdbx_strand_id
1 'polypeptide(L)' 'MAAGSDEHRCPRCGSYSVRKNEARFAAVTVLELTCESCRLEEERRSDAADFAAWLERWRGRLIVPIYDYEEDLVDVD' A
#
# COMPACT_ATOMS: atom_id res chain seq x y z
N MET A 1 -9.37 1.31 16.81
CA MET A 1 -7.99 0.93 16.45
C MET A 1 -7.91 0.97 14.93
N ALA A 2 -7.12 1.87 14.36
CA ALA A 2 -6.92 1.89 12.91
C ALA A 2 -6.16 0.61 12.55
N ALA A 3 -6.75 -0.25 11.72
CA ALA A 3 -6.01 -1.31 11.07
C ALA A 3 -4.88 -0.62 10.29
N GLY A 4 -3.64 -0.74 10.75
CA GLY A 4 -2.50 -0.32 9.95
C GLY A 4 -2.47 -1.26 8.77
N SER A 5 -3.00 -0.82 7.62
CA SER A 5 -3.02 -1.62 6.41
C SER A 5 -1.59 -2.07 6.11
N ASP A 6 -1.35 -3.38 6.11
CA ASP A 6 -0.07 -4.00 5.72
C ASP A 6 0.28 -3.81 4.23
N GLU A 7 -0.49 -2.95 3.55
CA GLU A 7 -0.27 -2.35 2.23
C GLU A 7 1.12 -1.71 2.10
N HIS A 8 1.67 -1.13 3.17
CA HIS A 8 2.95 -0.43 3.13
C HIS A 8 3.99 -0.99 4.09
N ARG A 9 5.24 -1.04 3.61
CA ARG A 9 6.43 -1.44 4.39
C ARG A 9 7.54 -0.42 4.19
N CYS A 10 8.11 0.04 5.29
CA CYS A 10 9.22 0.99 5.25
C CYS A 10 10.44 0.37 4.54
N PRO A 11 10.96 1.00 3.46
CA PRO A 11 12.11 0.47 2.73
C PRO A 11 13.41 0.51 3.54
N ARG A 12 13.48 1.34 4.59
CA ARG A 12 14.69 1.52 5.41
C ARG A 12 14.80 0.53 6.56
N CYS A 13 13.74 0.36 7.35
CA CYS A 13 13.76 -0.49 8.55
C CYS A 13 12.86 -1.74 8.44
N GLY A 14 12.08 -1.85 7.37
CA GLY A 14 11.20 -3.00 7.14
C GLY A 14 9.93 -3.03 8.00
N SER A 15 9.66 -2.00 8.81
CA SER A 15 8.45 -1.87 9.63
C SER A 15 7.20 -1.63 8.78
N TYR A 16 6.06 -2.20 9.21
CA TYR A 16 4.73 -1.96 8.63
C TYR A 16 3.97 -0.82 9.33
N SER A 17 4.56 -0.19 10.34
CA SER A 17 4.01 1.03 10.95
C SER A 17 4.26 2.22 10.02
N VAL A 18 3.50 2.26 8.92
CA VAL A 18 3.57 3.30 7.90
C VAL A 18 2.26 4.08 7.88
N ARG A 19 2.35 5.39 8.12
CA ARG A 19 1.24 6.32 7.97
C ARG A 19 1.22 6.84 6.53
N LYS A 20 0.03 6.86 5.93
CA LYS A 20 -0.23 7.38 4.59
C LYS A 20 -1.08 8.63 4.69
N ASN A 21 -0.62 9.73 4.13
CA ASN A 21 -1.39 10.96 3.94
C ASN A 21 -1.56 11.21 2.44
N GLU A 22 -2.77 11.54 2.02
CA GLU A 22 -3.11 11.82 0.61
C GLU A 22 -3.78 13.20 0.51
N ALA A 23 -3.25 14.05 -0.38
CA ALA A 23 -3.83 15.35 -0.69
C ALA A 23 -4.10 15.45 -2.19
N ARG A 24 -5.34 15.81 -2.55
CA ARG A 24 -5.78 15.90 -3.95
C ARG A 24 -5.87 17.35 -4.39
N PHE A 25 -5.18 17.69 -5.49
CA PHE A 25 -5.16 19.02 -6.09
C PHE A 25 -5.51 18.92 -7.58
N ALA A 26 -6.77 19.24 -7.92
CA ALA A 26 -7.29 19.15 -9.28
C ALA A 26 -7.02 17.77 -9.93
N ALA A 27 -6.05 17.68 -10.85
CA ALA A 27 -5.69 16.45 -11.56
C ALA A 27 -4.49 15.70 -10.96
N VAL A 28 -3.91 16.20 -9.86
CA VAL A 28 -2.71 15.64 -9.23
C VAL A 28 -3.03 15.20 -7.82
N THR A 29 -2.52 14.03 -7.43
CA THR A 29 -2.55 13.56 -6.05
C THR A 29 -1.14 13.59 -5.47
N VAL A 30 -0.98 14.17 -4.29
CA VAL A 30 0.26 14.12 -3.51
C VAL A 30 0.11 13.03 -2.47
N LEU A 31 1.05 12.09 -2.45
CA LEU A 31 1.11 11.03 -1.46
C LEU A 31 2.33 11.21 -0.57
N GLU A 32 2.11 11.20 0.74
CA GLU A 32 3.14 11.19 1.77
C GLU A 32 3.09 9.86 2.53
N LEU A 33 4.24 9.19 2.64
CA LEU A 33 4.41 7.98 3.42
C LEU A 33 5.44 8.23 4.53
N THR A 34 5.01 8.02 5.78
CA THR A 34 5.85 8.18 6.96
C THR A 34 5.98 6.85 7.71
N CYS A 35 7.19 6.35 7.89
CA CYS A 35 7.46 5.25 8.81
C CYS A 35 7.52 5.75 10.24
N GLU A 36 6.61 5.30 11.10
CA GLU A 36 6.54 5.71 12.50
C GLU A 36 7.69 5.13 13.34
N SER A 37 8.28 4.01 12.91
CA SER A 37 9.37 3.34 13.63
C SER A 37 10.74 4.01 13.44
N CYS A 38 11.09 4.39 12.21
CA CYS A 38 12.40 5.00 11.91
C CYS A 38 12.32 6.46 11.45
N ARG A 39 11.12 7.06 11.46
CA ARG A 39 10.86 8.44 11.04
C ARG A 39 11.32 8.77 9.63
N LEU A 40 11.36 7.76 8.74
CA LEU A 40 11.55 8.02 7.31
C LEU A 40 10.25 8.62 6.76
N GLU A 41 10.35 9.76 6.11
CA GLU A 41 9.24 10.46 5.48
C GLU A 41 9.62 10.74 4.02
N GLU A 42 8.76 10.32 3.09
CA GLU A 42 8.92 10.63 1.68
C GLU A 42 7.57 11.09 1.11
N GLU A 43 7.61 12.10 0.25
CA GLU A 43 6.45 12.63 -0.47
C GLU A 43 6.67 12.52 -1.97
N ARG A 44 5.63 12.10 -2.69
CA ARG A 44 5.66 12.11 -4.16
C ARG A 44 4.30 12.44 -4.77
N ARG A 45 4.35 13.18 -5.88
CA ARG A 45 3.19 13.50 -6.72
C ARG A 45 2.88 12.36 -7.67
N SER A 46 1.60 12.11 -7.92
CA SER A 46 1.11 11.07 -8.83
C SER A 46 1.52 11.27 -10.28
N ASP A 47 1.84 12.50 -10.70
CA ASP A 47 2.31 12.83 -12.05
C ASP A 47 3.84 12.75 -12.21
N ALA A 48 4.59 12.48 -11.14
CA ALA A 48 6.04 12.32 -11.23
C ALA A 48 6.40 11.05 -12.00
N ALA A 49 7.42 11.12 -12.87
CA ALA A 49 7.87 10.00 -13.68
C ALA A 49 8.31 8.78 -12.85
N ASP A 50 8.81 9.00 -11.64
CA ASP A 50 9.25 7.96 -10.71
C ASP A 50 8.16 7.48 -9.75
N PHE A 51 6.92 7.99 -9.82
CA PHE A 51 5.89 7.72 -8.81
C PHE A 51 5.62 6.23 -8.58
N ALA A 52 5.52 5.44 -9.65
CA ALA A 52 5.30 3.99 -9.55
C ALA A 52 6.48 3.27 -8.88
N ALA A 53 7.71 3.62 -9.26
CA ALA A 53 8.92 3.04 -8.66
C ALA A 53 9.07 3.47 -7.18
N TRP A 54 8.71 4.71 -6.86
CA TRP A 54 8.66 5.21 -5.50
C TRP A 54 7.67 4.41 -4.65
N LEU A 55 6.44 4.19 -5.13
CA LEU A 55 5.40 3.45 -4.43
C LEU A 55 5.77 1.97 -4.24
N GLU A 56 6.39 1.33 -5.24
CA GLU A 56 6.82 -0.06 -5.18
C GLU A 56 7.88 -0.31 -4.09
N ARG A 57 8.78 0.65 -3.83
CA ARG A 57 9.73 0.55 -2.70
C ARG A 57 9.04 0.51 -1.35
N TRP A 58 7.88 1.17 -1.24
CA TRP A 58 7.06 1.18 -0.04
C TRP A 58 6.03 0.05 -0.01
N ARG A 59 5.99 -0.84 -1.01
CA ARG A 59 5.03 -1.92 -1.07
C ARG A 59 5.21 -2.89 0.11
N GLY A 60 4.13 -3.08 0.86
CA GLY A 60 4.02 -4.09 1.90
C GLY A 60 3.68 -5.47 1.33
N ARG A 61 3.13 -6.34 2.17
CA ARG A 61 2.77 -7.69 1.72
C ARG A 61 1.61 -7.59 0.74
N LEU A 62 1.69 -8.34 -0.35
CA LEU A 62 0.52 -8.65 -1.15
C LEU A 62 -0.43 -9.44 -0.25
N ILE A 63 -1.51 -8.81 0.21
CA ILE A 63 -2.71 -9.57 0.56
C ILE A 63 -3.22 -10.09 -0.77
N VAL A 64 -2.81 -11.30 -1.14
CA VAL A 64 -3.53 -12.05 -2.16
C VAL A 64 -4.81 -12.51 -1.46
N PRO A 65 -6.01 -12.00 -1.79
CA PRO A 65 -7.22 -12.66 -1.37
C PRO A 65 -7.15 -14.07 -1.97
N ILE A 66 -6.94 -15.07 -1.13
CA ILE A 66 -7.21 -16.45 -1.50
C ILE A 66 -8.73 -16.47 -1.64
N TYR A 67 -9.23 -16.24 -2.84
CA TYR A 67 -10.61 -16.59 -3.15
C TYR A 67 -10.64 -18.11 -3.08
N ASP A 68 -11.00 -18.60 -1.90
CA ASP A 68 -11.40 -19.99 -1.70
C ASP A 68 -12.68 -20.17 -2.52
N TYR A 69 -12.52 -20.56 -3.78
CA TYR A 69 -13.61 -21.15 -4.54
C TYR A 69 -13.82 -22.54 -3.91
N GLU A 70 -14.51 -22.60 -2.77
CA GLU A 70 -15.07 -23.86 -2.28
C GLU A 70 -15.94 -24.44 -3.40
N GLU A 71 -15.65 -25.70 -3.67
CA GLU A 71 -16.13 -26.51 -4.77
C GLU A 71 -17.66 -26.62 -4.77
N ASP A 72 -18.36 -25.93 -5.66
CA ASP A 72 -19.71 -26.34 -6.10
C ASP A 72 -19.55 -27.22 -7.35
N LEU A 73 -18.93 -28.38 -7.15
CA LEU A 73 -18.97 -29.49 -8.09
C LEU A 73 -20.12 -30.41 -7.68
N VAL A 74 -21.05 -30.59 -8.63
CA VAL A 74 -22.08 -31.64 -8.80
C VAL A 74 -23.32 -31.64 -7.88
N ASP A 75 -24.49 -31.52 -8.50
CA ASP A 75 -25.33 -32.70 -8.76
C ASP A 75 -26.14 -32.49 -10.06
N VAL A 76 -26.08 -33.46 -10.97
CA VAL A 76 -26.88 -33.51 -12.21
C VAL A 76 -27.99 -34.52 -11.96
N ASP A 77 -29.24 -34.05 -11.91
CA ASP A 77 -30.44 -34.89 -12.06
C ASP A 77 -31.34 -34.32 -13.18
#